data_AF-Q6ANY6-F1
#
_entry.id   AF-Q6ANY6-F1
#
_cell.length_a   1.000
_cell.length_b   1.000
_cell.length_c   1.000
_cell.angle_alpha   90.00
_cell.angle_beta   90.00
_cell.angle_gamma   90.00
#
_symmetry.space_group_name_H-M   'P 1'
#
loop_
_entity.id
_entity.type
_entity.pdbx_description
1 polymer ?
#
loop_
_entity_poly.entity_id
_entity_poly.type
_entity_poly.pdbx_seq_one_letter_code
_entity_poly.pdbx_strand_id
1 'polypeptide(L)'
;MENQKMKSWGKGEGLLLWLCIVLTVALLSSPSIIHGNTLDQVADKLVKRLERQVELEGLNLQLTPSSFSEQGSGRQHAIVDSLYEAVSVALSERGASPSLHEIGDEPIRLVGSYLKTGRSLEIHLRLRKMGRLESSDIAVADYTTSMAGIDSRLLANSLDVVALELVRKIERTYVDMDGARLIVEQPLPLVPSEPTLQFGSALKAALERALLRSETFGGAHFGSTRNCIRLISKYNAGEPVQIAVTLEGEQELPLASAAATLARADIPSQFFEMIKDQGSRVCVAYRAGSKRAVSSQSPTVEFLLNQLAASLHTVSIEPEICDSGQRGIQVSSSLNIKRRKTEDGYVILFADLNLIIENNGKKIGTVRSKGRQSAGQMDDATSLLLEKLFTPELEQKLAKYILGIR
;
A
#
# COMPACT_ATOMS: atom_id res chain seq x y z
N MET A 1 -88.27 24.36 14.56
CA MET A 1 -87.05 24.52 13.73
C MET A 1 -85.87 24.56 14.69
N GLU A 2 -85.18 23.43 14.80
CA GLU A 2 -84.02 23.21 15.67
C GLU A 2 -82.70 23.68 15.03
N ASN A 3 -81.83 24.23 15.90
CA ASN A 3 -80.36 24.11 16.00
C ASN A 3 -79.51 23.94 14.70
N GLN A 4 -78.39 24.66 14.51
CA GLN A 4 -77.23 24.65 15.39
C GLN A 4 -76.33 25.87 15.22
N LYS A 5 -75.80 26.31 16.37
CA LYS A 5 -74.75 27.32 16.58
C LYS A 5 -73.41 26.88 15.97
N MET A 6 -72.82 27.70 15.11
CA MET A 6 -71.37 27.71 14.91
C MET A 6 -70.71 28.67 15.89
N LYS A 7 -69.95 28.12 16.83
CA LYS A 7 -69.00 28.84 17.69
C LYS A 7 -67.84 29.35 16.81
N SER A 8 -67.66 30.66 16.74
CA SER A 8 -66.41 31.25 16.25
C SER A 8 -65.34 31.10 17.33
N TRP A 9 -64.38 30.20 17.08
CA TRP A 9 -63.16 30.13 17.88
C TRP A 9 -62.20 31.25 17.46
N GLY A 10 -61.66 31.91 18.49
CA GLY A 10 -60.90 33.15 18.38
C GLY A 10 -59.60 32.97 17.59
N LYS A 11 -59.35 33.91 16.69
CA LYS A 11 -58.12 34.05 15.90
C LYS A 11 -56.83 34.24 16.74
N GLY A 12 -56.90 34.20 18.07
CA GLY A 12 -55.75 34.36 18.97
C GLY A 12 -55.12 33.05 19.45
N GLU A 13 -55.88 31.95 19.52
CA GLU A 13 -55.37 30.68 20.09
C GLU A 13 -54.56 29.85 19.07
N GLY A 14 -54.85 29.99 17.78
CA GLY A 14 -54.10 29.30 16.72
C GLY A 14 -52.65 29.80 16.58
N LEU A 15 -52.39 31.07 16.89
CA LEU A 15 -51.06 31.67 16.77
C LEU A 15 -50.12 31.23 17.91
N LEU A 16 -50.66 31.06 19.11
CA LEU A 16 -49.94 30.49 20.27
C LEU A 16 -49.64 29.00 20.08
N LEU A 17 -50.57 28.22 19.53
CA LEU A 17 -50.34 26.80 19.23
C LEU A 17 -49.29 26.62 18.12
N TRP A 18 -49.30 27.47 17.10
CA TRP A 18 -48.31 27.41 16.02
C TRP A 18 -46.91 27.81 16.51
N LEU A 19 -46.80 28.83 17.38
CA LEU A 19 -45.52 29.20 17.99
C LEU A 19 -44.97 28.08 18.90
N CYS A 20 -45.82 27.39 19.66
CA CYS A 20 -45.39 26.26 20.49
C CYS A 20 -44.92 25.05 19.66
N ILE A 21 -45.56 24.77 18.52
CA ILE A 21 -45.14 23.69 17.60
C ILE A 21 -43.82 24.05 16.93
N VAL A 22 -43.64 25.31 16.48
CA VAL A 22 -42.37 25.74 15.87
C VAL A 22 -41.23 25.77 16.90
N LEU A 23 -41.49 26.18 18.15
CA LEU A 23 -40.48 26.12 19.21
C LEU A 23 -40.12 24.67 19.60
N THR A 24 -41.10 23.77 19.70
CA THR A 24 -40.84 22.36 20.04
C THR A 24 -40.15 21.62 18.90
N VAL A 25 -40.49 21.91 17.64
CA VAL A 25 -39.77 21.37 16.48
C VAL A 25 -38.34 21.94 16.39
N ALA A 26 -38.11 23.22 16.71
CA ALA A 26 -36.75 23.79 16.76
C ALA A 26 -35.90 23.24 17.94
N LEU A 27 -36.52 22.96 19.09
CA LEU A 27 -35.87 22.30 20.23
C LEU A 27 -35.60 20.81 19.98
N LEU A 28 -36.40 20.13 19.16
CA LEU A 28 -36.23 18.72 18.78
C LEU A 28 -35.37 18.50 17.52
N SER A 29 -35.07 19.56 16.77
CA SER A 29 -34.21 19.52 15.57
C SER A 29 -32.85 20.19 15.77
N SER A 30 -32.47 20.45 17.02
CA SER A 30 -31.06 20.64 17.34
C SER A 30 -30.36 19.30 17.08
N PRO A 31 -29.53 19.15 16.02
CA PRO A 31 -28.65 17.99 15.98
C PRO A 31 -27.89 18.06 17.30
N SER A 32 -28.04 17.03 18.13
CA SER A 32 -27.15 16.84 19.25
C SER A 32 -25.79 16.64 18.58
N ILE A 33 -25.05 17.73 18.38
CA ILE A 33 -23.63 17.66 18.06
C ILE A 33 -23.08 16.99 19.30
N ILE A 34 -22.90 15.67 19.22
CA ILE A 34 -22.18 14.90 20.22
C ILE A 34 -20.75 15.43 20.11
N HIS A 35 -20.45 16.48 20.87
CA HIS A 35 -19.13 17.07 20.97
C HIS A 35 -18.24 16.04 21.68
N GLY A 36 -17.67 15.11 20.92
CA GLY A 36 -16.58 14.29 21.42
C GLY A 36 -15.35 15.16 21.63
N ASN A 37 -14.51 14.82 22.61
CA ASN A 37 -13.26 15.55 22.81
C ASN A 37 -12.26 15.18 21.72
N THR A 38 -11.47 16.14 21.27
CA THR A 38 -10.30 15.85 20.42
C THR A 38 -9.20 15.17 21.25
N LEU A 39 -8.23 14.53 20.59
CA LEU A 39 -7.09 13.91 21.28
C LEU A 39 -6.29 14.91 22.11
N ASP A 40 -6.12 16.16 21.66
CA ASP A 40 -5.43 17.21 22.41
C ASP A 40 -6.17 17.53 23.73
N GLN A 41 -7.50 17.62 23.69
CA GLN A 41 -8.31 17.86 24.88
C GLN A 41 -8.27 16.66 25.84
N VAL A 42 -8.17 15.44 25.29
CA VAL A 42 -8.02 14.21 26.07
C VAL A 42 -6.65 14.19 26.75
N ALA A 43 -5.58 14.49 26.01
CA ALA A 43 -4.22 14.58 26.52
C ALA A 43 -4.10 15.64 27.62
N ASP A 44 -4.61 16.85 27.40
CA ASP A 44 -4.64 17.91 28.43
C ASP A 44 -5.34 17.44 29.71
N LYS A 45 -6.49 16.77 29.61
CA LYS A 45 -7.20 16.23 30.78
C LYS A 45 -6.42 15.13 31.50
N LEU A 46 -5.74 14.26 30.76
CA LEU A 46 -4.89 13.20 31.33
C LEU A 46 -3.68 13.81 32.06
N VAL A 47 -2.97 14.74 31.44
CA VAL A 47 -1.81 15.37 32.05
C VAL A 47 -2.20 16.22 33.26
N LYS A 48 -3.34 16.94 33.22
CA LYS A 48 -3.91 17.61 34.42
C LYS A 48 -4.18 16.65 35.57
N ARG A 49 -4.50 15.38 35.30
CA ARG A 49 -4.71 14.37 36.35
C ARG A 49 -3.39 13.86 36.93
N LEU A 50 -2.33 13.77 36.10
CA LEU A 50 -0.98 13.47 36.57
C LEU A 50 -0.45 14.61 37.45
N GLU A 51 -0.61 15.86 37.02
CA GLU A 51 -0.17 17.07 37.74
C GLU A 51 -0.76 17.19 39.15
N ARG A 52 -1.96 16.65 39.38
CA ARG A 52 -2.58 16.61 40.72
C ARG A 52 -1.90 15.63 41.69
N GLN A 53 -1.09 14.73 41.19
CA GLN A 53 -0.44 13.66 41.96
C GLN A 53 1.08 13.86 42.04
N VAL A 54 1.68 14.49 41.04
CA VAL A 54 3.12 14.74 40.96
C VAL A 54 3.38 16.11 40.34
N GLU A 55 4.39 16.81 40.87
CA GLU A 55 4.88 18.06 40.30
C GLU A 55 5.57 17.76 38.95
N LEU A 56 5.03 18.33 37.86
CA LEU A 56 5.53 18.11 36.51
C LEU A 56 6.57 19.15 36.07
N GLU A 57 6.56 20.33 36.69
CA GLU A 57 7.47 21.42 36.33
C GLU A 57 8.94 21.01 36.58
N GLY A 58 9.79 21.18 35.57
CA GLY A 58 11.21 20.81 35.63
C GLY A 58 11.48 19.30 35.57
N LEU A 59 10.44 18.47 35.44
CA LEU A 59 10.58 17.02 35.42
C LEU A 59 11.10 16.54 34.06
N ASN A 60 12.24 15.84 34.06
CA ASN A 60 12.77 15.19 32.86
C ASN A 60 12.13 13.81 32.69
N LEU A 61 11.48 13.58 31.56
CA LEU A 61 10.66 12.39 31.32
C LEU A 61 11.10 11.71 30.04
N GLN A 62 11.28 10.39 30.08
CA GLN A 62 11.41 9.60 28.87
C GLN A 62 10.02 9.28 28.32
N LEU A 63 9.76 9.77 27.11
CA LEU A 63 8.52 9.56 26.37
C LEU A 63 8.87 9.26 24.92
N THR A 64 8.41 8.12 24.42
CA THR A 64 8.64 7.66 23.05
C THR A 64 7.31 7.31 22.40
N PRO A 65 7.20 7.27 21.06
CA PRO A 65 6.01 6.72 20.40
C PRO A 65 5.71 5.30 20.89
N SER A 66 6.74 4.50 21.17
CA SER A 66 6.61 3.16 21.76
C SER A 66 6.10 3.12 23.21
N SER A 67 6.01 4.26 23.89
CA SER A 67 5.44 4.34 25.23
C SER A 67 3.95 3.99 25.27
N PHE A 68 3.24 4.03 24.14
CA PHE A 68 1.81 3.72 24.08
C PHE A 68 1.53 2.40 23.37
N SER A 69 0.50 1.68 23.83
CA SER A 69 0.05 0.44 23.22
C SER A 69 -1.45 0.21 23.40
N GLU A 70 -2.07 -0.54 22.49
CA GLU A 70 -3.43 -1.07 22.72
C GLU A 70 -3.38 -2.20 23.75
N GLN A 71 -4.23 -2.11 24.77
CA GLN A 71 -4.32 -3.10 25.83
C GLN A 71 -4.81 -4.45 25.28
N GLY A 72 -4.11 -5.54 25.63
CA GLY A 72 -4.45 -6.91 25.24
C GLY A 72 -3.98 -7.33 23.85
N SER A 73 -3.71 -6.39 22.93
CA SER A 73 -3.22 -6.72 21.58
C SER A 73 -1.75 -6.34 21.36
N GLY A 74 -1.23 -5.37 22.13
CA GLY A 74 0.12 -4.82 21.92
C GLY A 74 0.26 -4.06 20.59
N ARG A 75 -0.86 -3.79 19.88
CA ARG A 75 -0.86 -3.12 18.58
C ARG A 75 -0.60 -1.63 18.75
N GLN A 76 0.22 -1.08 17.86
CA GLN A 76 0.42 0.36 17.73
C GLN A 76 -0.40 0.85 16.56
N HIS A 77 -1.57 1.44 16.84
CA HIS A 77 -2.38 2.09 15.81
C HIS A 77 -1.87 3.52 15.57
N ALA A 78 -2.30 4.20 14.51
CA ALA A 78 -1.94 5.61 14.28
C ALA A 78 -2.34 6.53 15.45
N ILE A 79 -3.32 6.12 16.26
CA ILE A 79 -3.66 6.79 17.52
C ILE A 79 -2.49 6.84 18.51
N VAL A 80 -1.53 5.91 18.46
CA VAL A 80 -0.34 5.90 19.33
C VAL A 80 0.53 7.10 19.04
N ASP A 81 0.83 7.35 17.77
CA ASP A 81 1.65 8.49 17.36
C ASP A 81 0.93 9.80 17.73
N SER A 82 -0.38 9.90 17.47
CA SER A 82 -1.16 11.08 17.84
C SER A 82 -1.30 11.27 19.36
N LEU A 83 -1.44 10.19 20.13
CA LEU A 83 -1.44 10.26 21.60
C LEU A 83 -0.09 10.68 22.13
N TYR A 84 1.01 10.15 21.56
CA TYR A 84 2.36 10.56 21.89
C TYR A 84 2.56 12.06 21.66
N GLU A 85 2.22 12.56 20.47
CA GLU A 85 2.35 13.98 20.14
C GLU A 85 1.51 14.85 21.08
N ALA A 86 0.22 14.54 21.22
CA ALA A 86 -0.70 15.32 22.05
C ALA A 86 -0.29 15.32 23.53
N VAL A 87 0.13 14.18 24.08
CA VAL A 87 0.60 14.08 25.47
C VAL A 87 1.94 14.79 25.66
N SER A 88 2.86 14.66 24.69
CA SER A 88 4.16 15.35 24.75
C SER A 88 3.96 16.86 24.78
N VAL A 89 3.07 17.40 23.93
CA VAL A 89 2.74 18.83 23.94
C VAL A 89 2.13 19.25 25.28
N ALA A 90 1.13 18.51 25.77
CA ALA A 90 0.46 18.82 27.03
C ALA A 90 1.37 18.73 28.26
N LEU A 91 2.41 17.89 28.24
CA LEU A 91 3.45 17.82 29.27
C LEU A 91 4.38 19.03 29.22
N SER A 92 4.87 19.38 28.02
CA SER A 92 5.74 20.54 27.81
C SER A 92 5.08 21.85 28.21
N GLU A 93 3.77 22.02 27.94
CA GLU A 93 2.99 23.18 28.36
C GLU A 93 2.89 23.33 29.89
N ARG A 94 3.15 22.25 30.64
CA ARG A 94 3.20 22.23 32.12
C ARG A 94 4.62 22.24 32.67
N GLY A 95 5.60 22.56 31.83
CA GLY A 95 7.00 22.69 32.24
C GLY A 95 7.75 21.38 32.41
N ALA A 96 7.18 20.23 32.05
CA ALA A 96 7.93 18.98 31.95
C ALA A 96 8.81 18.98 30.68
N SER A 97 9.92 18.25 30.72
CA SER A 97 10.84 18.10 29.59
C SER A 97 10.81 16.65 29.07
N PRO A 98 9.90 16.33 28.13
CA PRO A 98 9.88 15.02 27.48
C PRO A 98 11.09 14.86 26.55
N SER A 99 11.78 13.73 26.67
CA SER A 99 12.91 13.32 25.83
C SER A 99 12.64 11.98 25.19
N LEU A 100 13.04 11.86 23.92
CA LEU A 100 13.09 10.59 23.20
C LEU A 100 14.24 9.70 23.68
N HIS A 101 15.32 10.29 24.18
CA HIS A 101 16.53 9.57 24.61
C HIS A 101 16.46 9.15 26.07
N GLU A 102 17.16 8.07 26.40
CA GLU A 102 17.27 7.55 27.77
C GLU A 102 17.94 8.59 28.68
N ILE A 103 17.24 9.01 29.74
CA ILE A 103 17.70 10.07 30.65
C ILE A 103 18.29 9.40 31.90
N GLY A 104 19.56 9.03 31.83
CA GLY A 104 20.31 8.46 32.97
C GLY A 104 19.91 7.03 33.35
N ASP A 105 20.52 6.53 34.43
CA ASP A 105 20.42 5.12 34.86
C ASP A 105 19.04 4.72 35.42
N GLU A 106 18.25 5.68 35.90
CA GLU A 106 16.97 5.47 36.58
C GLU A 106 15.94 6.50 36.10
N PRO A 107 15.57 6.46 34.80
CA PRO A 107 14.74 7.48 34.20
C PRO A 107 13.31 7.42 34.73
N ILE A 108 12.61 8.56 34.70
CA ILE A 108 11.16 8.59 34.86
C ILE A 108 10.55 8.37 33.47
N ARG A 109 9.80 7.28 33.30
CA ARG A 109 9.16 6.90 32.04
C ARG A 109 7.68 7.17 32.09
N LEU A 110 7.12 7.77 31.04
CA LEU A 110 5.68 7.77 30.82
C LEU A 110 5.31 6.58 29.95
N VAL A 111 4.36 5.78 30.44
CA VAL A 111 3.81 4.61 29.75
C VAL A 111 2.31 4.79 29.61
N GLY A 112 1.81 4.63 28.39
CA GLY A 112 0.40 4.72 28.09
C GLY A 112 -0.16 3.39 27.57
N SER A 113 -1.43 3.15 27.85
CA SER A 113 -2.20 2.13 27.16
C SER A 113 -3.59 2.65 26.86
N TYR A 114 -4.24 2.12 25.84
CA TYR A 114 -5.65 2.41 25.58
C TYR A 114 -6.44 1.15 25.24
N LEU A 115 -7.74 1.22 25.47
CA LEU A 115 -8.71 0.17 25.19
C LEU A 115 -9.91 0.75 24.45
N LYS A 116 -10.32 0.10 23.36
CA LYS A 116 -11.52 0.44 22.61
C LYS A 116 -12.69 -0.38 23.13
N THR A 117 -13.70 0.28 23.72
CA THR A 117 -14.89 -0.37 24.28
C THR A 117 -16.16 0.19 23.61
N GLY A 118 -16.63 -0.49 22.55
CA GLY A 118 -17.84 -0.08 21.83
C GLY A 118 -17.67 1.27 21.11
N ARG A 119 -18.26 2.35 21.66
CA ARG A 119 -18.13 3.74 21.16
C ARG A 119 -17.20 4.62 22.01
N SER A 120 -16.52 4.02 22.97
CA SER A 120 -15.66 4.69 23.93
C SER A 120 -14.21 4.28 23.74
N LEU A 121 -13.31 5.20 24.03
CA LEU A 121 -11.87 4.98 24.14
C LEU A 121 -11.45 5.25 25.58
N GLU A 122 -10.90 4.24 26.23
CA GLU A 122 -10.30 4.32 27.55
C GLU A 122 -8.79 4.48 27.39
N ILE A 123 -8.19 5.48 28.01
CA ILE A 123 -6.74 5.72 27.98
C ILE A 123 -6.23 5.74 29.42
N HIS A 124 -5.15 5.01 29.65
CA HIS A 124 -4.46 4.87 30.92
C HIS A 124 -3.02 5.37 30.74
N LEU A 125 -2.62 6.38 31.50
CA LEU A 125 -1.24 6.84 31.58
C LEU A 125 -0.65 6.51 32.95
N ARG A 126 0.60 6.08 32.96
CA ARG A 126 1.38 5.80 34.16
C ARG A 126 2.71 6.49 34.04
N LEU A 127 3.00 7.34 35.01
CA LEU A 127 4.34 7.87 35.20
C LEU A 127 5.07 6.92 36.14
N ARG A 128 6.17 6.34 35.67
CA ARG A 128 6.91 5.29 36.38
C ARG A 128 8.32 5.79 36.68
N LYS A 129 8.72 5.72 37.95
CA LYS A 129 10.12 5.86 38.33
C LYS A 129 10.79 4.50 38.12
N MET A 130 11.73 4.43 37.17
CA MET A 130 12.47 3.20 36.89
C MET A 130 13.59 3.06 37.92
N GLY A 131 13.69 1.90 38.55
CA GLY A 131 14.82 1.54 39.41
C GLY A 131 15.56 0.34 38.85
N ARG A 132 16.81 0.15 39.30
CA ARG A 132 17.65 -0.98 38.85
C ARG A 132 17.07 -2.37 39.15
N LEU A 133 16.28 -2.47 40.22
CA LEU A 133 15.69 -3.75 40.68
C LEU A 133 14.17 -3.75 40.57
N GLU A 134 13.52 -2.62 40.84
CA GLU A 134 12.06 -2.48 40.80
C GLU A 134 11.67 -1.10 40.27
N SER A 135 10.59 -1.06 39.48
CA SER A 135 10.00 0.20 38.99
C SER A 135 8.67 0.45 39.68
N SER A 136 8.42 1.69 40.09
CA SER A 136 7.20 2.09 40.80
C SER A 136 6.40 3.13 40.02
N ASP A 137 5.08 3.00 40.04
CA ASP A 137 4.19 4.03 39.48
C ASP A 137 4.09 5.18 40.48
N ILE A 138 4.49 6.38 40.05
CA ILE A 138 4.47 7.60 40.88
C ILE A 138 3.23 8.46 40.62
N ALA A 139 2.59 8.31 39.47
CA ALA A 139 1.31 8.93 39.15
C ALA A 139 0.57 8.10 38.10
N VAL A 140 -0.76 8.03 38.22
CA VAL A 140 -1.62 7.32 37.27
C VAL A 140 -2.78 8.20 36.84
N ALA A 141 -3.07 8.25 35.55
CA ALA A 141 -4.20 9.00 35.01
C ALA A 141 -4.99 8.13 34.04
N ASP A 142 -6.25 7.89 34.37
CA ASP A 142 -7.19 7.20 33.50
C ASP A 142 -8.17 8.22 32.93
N TYR A 143 -8.57 8.07 31.67
CA TYR A 143 -9.62 8.88 31.07
C TYR A 143 -10.39 8.10 30.03
N THR A 144 -11.71 8.10 30.15
CA THR A 144 -12.62 7.53 29.16
C THR A 144 -13.25 8.66 28.36
N THR A 145 -13.22 8.53 27.04
CA THR A 145 -13.83 9.50 26.14
C THR A 145 -14.65 8.85 25.04
N SER A 146 -15.59 9.60 24.48
CA SER A 146 -16.34 9.17 23.30
C SER A 146 -15.45 9.25 22.07
N MET A 147 -15.50 8.22 21.21
CA MET A 147 -14.77 8.22 19.94
C MET A 147 -15.35 9.19 18.91
N ALA A 148 -16.51 9.82 19.17
CA ALA A 148 -17.17 10.74 18.23
C ALA A 148 -16.33 11.98 17.85
N GLY A 149 -15.36 12.37 18.71
CA GLY A 149 -14.47 13.53 18.48
C GLY A 149 -13.05 13.13 18.05
N ILE A 150 -12.79 11.84 17.89
CA ILE A 150 -11.50 11.29 17.48
C ILE A 150 -11.60 10.92 16.00
N ASP A 151 -10.62 11.32 15.19
CA ASP A 151 -10.60 10.93 13.78
C ASP A 151 -10.55 9.39 13.69
N SER A 152 -11.61 8.82 13.12
CA SER A 152 -11.77 7.38 12.88
C SER A 152 -10.56 6.74 12.18
N ARG A 153 -9.80 7.51 11.38
CA ARG A 153 -8.58 7.04 10.70
C ARG A 153 -7.46 6.70 11.67
N LEU A 154 -7.38 7.38 12.82
CA LEU A 154 -6.41 7.09 13.87
C LEU A 154 -6.68 5.75 14.55
N LEU A 155 -7.95 5.33 14.51
CA LEU A 155 -8.46 4.12 15.13
C LEU A 155 -8.54 2.92 14.18
N ALA A 156 -8.30 3.14 12.88
CA ALA A 156 -8.32 2.11 11.86
C ALA A 156 -7.01 1.30 11.87
N ASN A 157 -7.09 0.00 11.59
CA ASN A 157 -5.91 -0.81 11.27
C ASN A 157 -5.38 -0.34 9.91
N SER A 158 -4.48 0.65 9.91
CA SER A 158 -3.86 1.07 8.66
C SER A 158 -2.90 -0.01 8.16
N LEU A 159 -2.69 -0.04 6.85
CA LEU A 159 -1.75 -0.95 6.23
C LEU A 159 -0.33 -0.81 6.80
N ASP A 160 0.04 0.40 7.23
CA ASP A 160 1.32 0.70 7.88
C ASP A 160 1.48 0.00 9.23
N VAL A 161 0.42 -0.08 10.03
CA VAL A 161 0.41 -0.78 11.32
C VAL A 161 0.68 -2.27 11.12
N VAL A 162 0.02 -2.85 10.12
CA VAL A 162 0.14 -4.27 9.80
C VAL A 162 1.52 -4.57 9.23
N ALA A 163 2.04 -3.71 8.37
CA ALA A 163 3.40 -3.80 7.86
C ALA A 163 4.43 -3.76 9.01
N LEU A 164 4.26 -2.85 9.98
CA LEU A 164 5.14 -2.77 11.15
C LEU A 164 5.07 -4.04 12.01
N GLU A 165 3.87 -4.59 12.23
CA GLU A 165 3.71 -5.85 12.96
C GLU A 165 4.38 -7.02 12.24
N LEU A 166 4.22 -7.10 10.91
CA LEU A 166 4.84 -8.13 10.08
C LEU A 166 6.37 -8.03 10.15
N VAL A 167 6.94 -6.83 10.00
CA VAL A 167 8.38 -6.60 10.11
C VAL A 167 8.88 -7.02 11.49
N ARG A 168 8.22 -6.61 12.58
CA ARG A 168 8.61 -7.01 13.95
C ARG A 168 8.57 -8.52 14.18
N LYS A 169 7.60 -9.23 13.59
CA LYS A 169 7.56 -10.70 13.66
C LYS A 169 8.76 -11.33 12.95
N ILE A 170 9.17 -10.75 11.82
CA ILE A 170 10.38 -11.18 11.09
C ILE A 170 11.63 -10.88 11.92
N GLU A 171 11.78 -9.67 12.49
CA GLU A 171 12.91 -9.29 13.37
C GLU A 171 13.11 -10.25 14.54
N ARG A 172 12.01 -10.69 15.18
CA ARG A 172 12.08 -11.64 16.29
C ARG A 172 12.65 -13.00 15.89
N THR A 173 12.59 -13.33 14.61
CA THR A 173 13.03 -14.62 14.06
C THR A 173 14.39 -14.51 13.38
N TYR A 174 14.72 -13.33 12.85
CA TYR A 174 15.91 -13.09 12.08
C TYR A 174 16.48 -11.70 12.38
N VAL A 175 17.69 -11.67 12.94
CA VAL A 175 18.38 -10.46 13.39
C VAL A 175 19.69 -10.17 12.62
N ASP A 176 20.11 -11.07 11.73
CA ASP A 176 21.42 -11.00 11.09
C ASP A 176 21.36 -10.34 9.70
N MET A 177 21.59 -9.02 9.66
CA MET A 177 21.54 -8.23 8.42
C MET A 177 22.91 -7.68 7.99
N ASP A 178 24.00 -8.16 8.58
CA ASP A 178 25.30 -7.51 8.44
C ASP A 178 25.78 -7.51 6.98
N GLY A 179 25.89 -6.30 6.40
CA GLY A 179 26.37 -6.08 5.03
C GLY A 179 25.41 -6.45 3.89
N ALA A 180 24.22 -6.97 4.19
CA ALA A 180 23.23 -7.39 3.21
C ALA A 180 22.35 -6.22 2.71
N ARG A 181 21.98 -6.26 1.43
CA ARG A 181 21.01 -5.36 0.82
C ARG A 181 19.61 -5.99 0.88
N LEU A 182 18.67 -5.30 1.51
CA LEU A 182 17.26 -5.73 1.57
C LEU A 182 16.46 -5.16 0.39
N ILE A 183 15.78 -6.04 -0.36
CA ILE A 183 14.91 -5.70 -1.49
C ILE A 183 13.48 -6.10 -1.14
N VAL A 184 12.55 -5.14 -1.23
CA VAL A 184 11.11 -5.41 -1.06
C VAL A 184 10.48 -5.69 -2.43
N GLU A 185 10.08 -6.94 -2.64
CA GLU A 185 9.42 -7.35 -3.87
C GLU A 185 7.99 -6.83 -3.94
N GLN A 186 7.47 -6.70 -5.16
CA GLN A 186 6.07 -6.34 -5.36
C GLN A 186 5.16 -7.44 -4.77
N PRO A 187 4.25 -7.12 -3.82
CA PRO A 187 3.32 -8.10 -3.29
C PRO A 187 2.38 -8.62 -4.38
N LEU A 188 2.26 -9.94 -4.47
CA LEU A 188 1.43 -10.63 -5.46
C LEU A 188 0.22 -11.30 -4.79
N PRO A 189 -0.89 -11.53 -5.52
CA PRO A 189 -1.97 -12.34 -4.99
C PRO A 189 -1.48 -13.76 -4.68
N LEU A 190 -2.05 -14.37 -3.63
CA LEU A 190 -1.70 -15.70 -3.15
C LEU A 190 -1.99 -16.75 -4.23
N VAL A 191 -3.10 -16.57 -4.95
CA VAL A 191 -3.49 -17.39 -6.08
C VAL A 191 -3.05 -16.68 -7.37
N PRO A 192 -2.18 -17.27 -8.20
CA PRO A 192 -1.65 -16.62 -9.41
C PRO A 192 -2.72 -16.20 -10.45
N SER A 193 -3.91 -16.81 -10.40
CA SER A 193 -5.02 -16.47 -11.30
C SER A 193 -5.84 -15.25 -10.85
N GLU A 194 -5.63 -14.75 -9.63
CA GLU A 194 -6.31 -13.55 -9.14
C GLU A 194 -5.67 -12.28 -9.72
N PRO A 195 -6.47 -11.23 -9.99
CA PRO A 195 -5.93 -9.99 -10.52
C PRO A 195 -5.06 -9.28 -9.47
N THR A 196 -4.00 -8.62 -9.94
CA THR A 196 -3.19 -7.75 -9.08
C THR A 196 -3.97 -6.48 -8.75
N LEU A 197 -4.01 -6.14 -7.46
CA LEU A 197 -4.80 -5.02 -6.93
C LEU A 197 -3.87 -3.88 -6.48
N GLN A 198 -4.40 -2.65 -6.44
CA GLN A 198 -3.67 -1.49 -5.91
C GLN A 198 -3.16 -1.73 -4.48
N PHE A 199 -3.82 -2.62 -3.75
CA PHE A 199 -3.42 -3.16 -2.46
C PHE A 199 -1.97 -3.65 -2.43
N GLY A 200 -1.48 -4.34 -3.47
CA GLY A 200 -0.11 -4.83 -3.51
C GLY A 200 0.90 -3.68 -3.44
N SER A 201 0.71 -2.63 -4.24
CA SER A 201 1.60 -1.45 -4.24
C SER A 201 1.50 -0.65 -2.94
N ALA A 202 0.29 -0.53 -2.38
CA ALA A 202 0.11 0.10 -1.07
C ALA A 202 0.84 -0.69 0.02
N LEU A 203 0.76 -2.03 0.00
CA LEU A 203 1.41 -2.90 0.96
C LEU A 203 2.94 -2.83 0.84
N LYS A 204 3.46 -2.78 -0.38
CA LYS A 204 4.89 -2.56 -0.62
C LYS A 204 5.39 -1.28 0.06
N ALA A 205 4.72 -0.16 -0.22
CA ALA A 205 5.10 1.13 0.35
C ALA A 205 5.02 1.13 1.90
N ALA A 206 4.02 0.45 2.46
CA ALA A 206 3.89 0.28 3.91
C ALA A 206 5.04 -0.56 4.50
N LEU A 207 5.41 -1.67 3.84
CA LEU A 207 6.53 -2.52 4.26
C LEU A 207 7.88 -1.80 4.17
N GLU A 208 8.14 -1.06 3.08
CA GLU A 208 9.35 -0.24 2.94
C GLU A 208 9.46 0.79 4.07
N ARG A 209 8.37 1.49 4.39
CA ARG A 209 8.34 2.43 5.53
C ARG A 209 8.57 1.73 6.86
N ALA A 210 7.99 0.55 7.07
CA ALA A 210 8.18 -0.22 8.29
C ALA A 210 9.63 -0.71 8.46
N LEU A 211 10.26 -1.18 7.40
CA LEU A 211 11.67 -1.59 7.39
C LEU A 211 12.62 -0.43 7.66
N LEU A 212 12.35 0.75 7.12
CA LEU A 212 13.15 1.95 7.41
C LEU A 212 13.12 2.36 8.89
N ARG A 213 12.03 2.02 9.61
CA ARG A 213 11.86 2.27 11.04
C ARG A 213 12.41 1.14 11.93
N SER A 214 12.85 0.03 11.33
CA SER A 214 13.41 -1.12 12.02
C SER A 214 14.82 -0.81 12.51
N GLU A 215 15.11 -1.15 13.77
CA GLU A 215 16.48 -1.12 14.28
C GLU A 215 17.38 -2.16 13.60
N THR A 216 16.81 -3.29 13.15
CA THR A 216 17.53 -4.40 12.50
C THR A 216 17.71 -4.15 10.99
N PHE A 217 16.65 -3.72 10.30
CA PHE A 217 16.62 -3.61 8.84
C PHE A 217 16.88 -2.21 8.31
N GLY A 218 16.79 -1.16 9.14
CA GLY A 218 16.86 0.23 8.69
C GLY A 218 18.18 0.59 7.97
N GLY A 219 19.29 -0.03 8.36
CA GLY A 219 20.59 0.12 7.69
C GLY A 219 20.77 -0.72 6.43
N ALA A 220 19.99 -1.79 6.26
CA ALA A 220 20.16 -2.78 5.18
C ALA A 220 19.68 -2.28 3.80
N HIS A 221 18.96 -1.17 3.73
CA HIS A 221 18.62 -0.56 2.44
C HIS A 221 19.85 0.02 1.70
N PHE A 222 20.95 0.27 2.42
CA PHE A 222 22.19 0.83 1.87
C PHE A 222 23.36 -0.17 1.79
N GLY A 223 23.09 -1.47 1.99
CA GLY A 223 24.10 -2.55 2.00
C GLY A 223 24.81 -2.77 0.66
N SER A 224 25.91 -3.52 0.68
CA SER A 224 26.71 -3.81 -0.51
C SER A 224 25.93 -4.71 -1.49
N THR A 225 26.14 -4.55 -2.80
CA THR A 225 25.44 -5.30 -3.86
C THR A 225 25.76 -6.79 -3.94
N ARG A 226 26.64 -7.33 -3.06
CA ARG A 226 27.08 -8.73 -3.13
C ARG A 226 26.14 -9.70 -2.43
N ASN A 227 25.49 -9.30 -1.34
CA ASN A 227 24.55 -10.13 -0.60
C ASN A 227 23.15 -9.51 -0.62
N CYS A 228 22.21 -10.11 -1.36
CA CYS A 228 20.84 -9.62 -1.48
C CYS A 228 19.88 -10.52 -0.68
N ILE A 229 19.12 -9.91 0.21
CA ILE A 229 18.00 -10.54 0.92
C ILE A 229 16.70 -9.96 0.35
N ARG A 230 15.71 -10.81 0.11
CA ARG A 230 14.44 -10.43 -0.50
C ARG A 230 13.32 -10.54 0.52
N LEU A 231 12.45 -9.54 0.56
CA LEU A 231 11.19 -9.58 1.29
C LEU A 231 10.06 -9.84 0.31
N ILE A 232 9.61 -11.09 0.25
CA ILE A 232 8.53 -11.53 -0.64
C ILE A 232 7.21 -11.48 0.11
N SER A 233 6.22 -10.85 -0.50
CA SER A 233 4.89 -10.70 0.08
C SER A 233 3.81 -11.31 -0.81
N LYS A 234 2.88 -12.03 -0.21
CA LYS A 234 1.68 -12.56 -0.88
C LYS A 234 0.43 -12.13 -0.12
N TYR A 235 -0.67 -11.89 -0.84
CA TYR A 235 -1.93 -11.52 -0.21
C TYR A 235 -3.13 -12.27 -0.78
N ASN A 236 -4.13 -12.56 0.06
CA ASN A 236 -5.45 -12.97 -0.39
C ASN A 236 -6.42 -11.82 -0.08
N ALA A 237 -7.02 -11.24 -1.12
CA ALA A 237 -7.93 -10.09 -1.00
C ALA A 237 -9.39 -10.49 -0.64
N GLY A 238 -9.60 -11.72 -0.16
CA GLY A 238 -10.87 -12.21 0.34
C GLY A 238 -11.36 -11.51 1.61
N GLU A 239 -12.28 -12.15 2.31
CA GLU A 239 -12.82 -11.65 3.57
C GLU A 239 -12.68 -12.75 4.64
N PRO A 240 -11.70 -12.65 5.55
CA PRO A 240 -10.77 -11.53 5.76
C PRO A 240 -9.60 -11.48 4.75
N VAL A 241 -8.96 -10.32 4.65
CA VAL A 241 -7.74 -10.15 3.85
C VAL A 241 -6.58 -10.80 4.60
N GLN A 242 -5.82 -11.66 3.92
CA GLN A 242 -4.65 -12.34 4.48
C GLN A 242 -3.38 -11.81 3.83
N ILE A 243 -2.35 -11.56 4.63
CA ILE A 243 -1.02 -11.14 4.16
C ILE A 243 -0.01 -12.14 4.72
N ALA A 244 0.87 -12.63 3.86
CA ALA A 244 2.03 -13.43 4.22
C ALA A 244 3.29 -12.74 3.69
N VAL A 245 4.31 -12.65 4.53
CA VAL A 245 5.61 -12.06 4.18
C VAL A 245 6.69 -13.06 4.53
N THR A 246 7.63 -13.28 3.61
CA THR A 246 8.76 -14.20 3.76
C THR A 246 10.05 -13.45 3.44
N LEU A 247 11.02 -13.56 4.33
CA LEU A 247 12.39 -13.10 4.11
C LEU A 247 13.19 -14.25 3.50
N GLU A 248 13.81 -14.03 2.35
CA GLU A 248 14.57 -15.03 1.61
C GLU A 248 16.03 -14.60 1.40
N GLY A 249 16.96 -15.54 1.55
CA GLY A 249 18.39 -15.33 1.30
C GLY A 249 18.80 -15.54 -0.16
N GLU A 250 20.12 -15.58 -0.41
CA GLU A 250 20.71 -15.66 -1.77
C GLU A 250 20.33 -16.91 -2.59
N GLN A 251 19.84 -17.97 -1.95
CA GLN A 251 19.43 -19.22 -2.60
C GLN A 251 17.91 -19.42 -2.59
N GLU A 252 17.12 -18.35 -2.44
CA GLU A 252 15.65 -18.42 -2.29
C GLU A 252 15.20 -19.28 -1.09
N LEU A 253 16.12 -19.48 -0.13
CA LEU A 253 15.83 -20.21 1.09
C LEU A 253 15.12 -19.28 2.07
N PRO A 254 13.97 -19.69 2.64
CA PRO A 254 13.24 -18.89 3.60
C PRO A 254 14.04 -18.78 4.90
N LEU A 255 14.36 -17.54 5.29
CA LEU A 255 15.05 -17.20 6.52
C LEU A 255 14.06 -16.96 7.67
N ALA A 256 12.96 -16.27 7.37
CA ALA A 256 11.89 -15.98 8.32
C ALA A 256 10.58 -15.73 7.59
N SER A 257 9.45 -15.91 8.28
CA SER A 257 8.13 -15.66 7.72
C SER A 257 7.17 -15.11 8.77
N ALA A 258 6.27 -14.23 8.35
CA ALA A 258 5.21 -13.70 9.18
C ALA A 258 3.89 -13.62 8.40
N ALA A 259 2.78 -13.73 9.12
CA ALA A 259 1.46 -13.56 8.55
C ALA A 259 0.58 -12.64 9.41
N ALA A 260 -0.36 -11.99 8.75
CA ALA A 260 -1.35 -11.12 9.35
C ALA A 260 -2.70 -11.24 8.64
N THR A 261 -3.76 -10.93 9.37
CA THR A 261 -5.13 -10.95 8.87
C THR A 261 -5.80 -9.61 9.18
N LEU A 262 -6.47 -9.05 8.19
CA LEU A 262 -7.15 -7.76 8.24
C LEU A 262 -8.63 -7.91 7.87
N ALA A 263 -9.50 -7.20 8.59
CA ALA A 263 -10.87 -7.06 8.13
C ALA A 263 -10.89 -6.24 6.85
N ARG A 264 -11.61 -6.69 5.83
CA ARG A 264 -11.70 -5.97 4.54
C ARG A 264 -12.25 -4.56 4.71
N ALA A 265 -13.15 -4.37 5.66
CA ALA A 265 -13.74 -3.07 6.02
C ALA A 265 -12.72 -2.04 6.55
N ASP A 266 -11.55 -2.48 7.02
CA ASP A 266 -10.49 -1.61 7.54
C ASP A 266 -9.58 -1.07 6.42
N ILE A 267 -9.72 -1.61 5.20
CA ILE A 267 -8.87 -1.27 4.05
C ILE A 267 -9.67 -0.36 3.10
N PRO A 268 -9.14 0.82 2.71
CA PRO A 268 -9.78 1.69 1.73
C PRO A 268 -10.19 0.95 0.45
N SER A 269 -11.44 1.13 0.02
CA SER A 269 -12.03 0.41 -1.12
C SER A 269 -11.22 0.53 -2.42
N GLN A 270 -10.60 1.70 -2.63
CA GLN A 270 -9.71 1.99 -3.76
C GLN A 270 -8.54 1.00 -3.89
N PHE A 271 -8.06 0.41 -2.78
CA PHE A 271 -6.98 -0.58 -2.83
C PHE A 271 -7.43 -1.91 -3.42
N PHE A 272 -8.74 -2.19 -3.49
CA PHE A 272 -9.28 -3.36 -4.15
C PHE A 272 -9.58 -3.14 -5.63
N GLU A 273 -9.28 -1.95 -6.16
CA GLU A 273 -9.29 -1.72 -7.59
C GLU A 273 -8.11 -2.46 -8.24
N MET A 274 -8.37 -3.09 -9.38
CA MET A 274 -7.32 -3.72 -10.17
C MET A 274 -6.31 -2.64 -10.59
N ILE A 275 -5.02 -2.92 -10.41
CA ILE A 275 -4.00 -2.16 -11.13
C ILE A 275 -4.23 -2.51 -12.59
N LYS A 276 -4.25 -1.50 -13.48
CA LYS A 276 -4.15 -1.78 -14.92
C LYS A 276 -2.75 -2.36 -15.17
N ASP A 277 -2.68 -3.70 -15.07
CA ASP A 277 -1.63 -4.63 -15.46
C ASP A 277 -0.20 -4.07 -15.50
N GLN A 278 0.45 -3.91 -14.34
CA GLN A 278 1.91 -3.74 -14.27
C GLN A 278 2.67 -5.01 -13.84
N GLY A 279 1.99 -6.16 -13.71
CA GLY A 279 2.61 -7.40 -13.20
C GLY A 279 2.05 -8.72 -13.75
N SER A 280 1.17 -8.69 -14.76
CA SER A 280 0.75 -9.91 -15.45
C SER A 280 1.87 -10.38 -16.37
N ARG A 281 2.27 -11.65 -16.28
CA ARG A 281 3.17 -12.27 -17.26
C ARG A 281 2.61 -12.02 -18.66
N VAL A 282 3.38 -11.32 -19.49
CA VAL A 282 2.94 -11.01 -20.85
C VAL A 282 3.34 -12.17 -21.75
N CYS A 283 2.34 -12.88 -22.24
CA CYS A 283 2.51 -13.98 -23.17
C CYS A 283 2.92 -13.40 -24.54
N VAL A 284 4.13 -13.73 -25.00
CA VAL A 284 4.64 -13.32 -26.30
C VAL A 284 4.55 -14.49 -27.27
N ALA A 285 3.81 -14.30 -28.37
CA ALA A 285 3.56 -15.34 -29.35
C ALA A 285 3.85 -14.87 -30.78
N TYR A 286 4.12 -15.80 -31.68
CA TYR A 286 4.23 -15.54 -33.12
C TYR A 286 2.99 -16.04 -33.85
N ARG A 287 2.40 -15.20 -34.71
CA ARG A 287 1.24 -15.53 -35.54
C ARG A 287 1.56 -15.26 -37.01
N ALA A 288 1.63 -16.31 -37.81
CA ALA A 288 1.86 -16.17 -39.25
C ALA A 288 0.68 -15.42 -39.92
N GLY A 289 0.91 -14.17 -40.30
CA GLY A 289 -0.15 -13.26 -40.74
C GLY A 289 -0.56 -13.34 -42.22
N SER A 290 0.14 -14.09 -43.07
CA SER A 290 -0.21 -14.25 -44.51
C SER A 290 0.69 -15.29 -45.21
N LYS A 291 0.45 -15.55 -46.52
CA LYS A 291 1.33 -16.35 -47.40
C LYS A 291 2.77 -15.82 -47.52
N ARG A 292 3.06 -14.58 -47.09
CA ARG A 292 4.40 -13.95 -47.08
C ARG A 292 5.01 -13.84 -45.68
N ALA A 293 4.35 -14.39 -44.67
CA ALA A 293 4.88 -14.41 -43.32
C ALA A 293 6.08 -15.36 -43.24
N VAL A 294 7.02 -15.04 -42.36
CA VAL A 294 8.12 -15.94 -42.04
C VAL A 294 7.54 -17.21 -41.39
N SER A 295 8.10 -18.38 -41.72
CA SER A 295 7.69 -19.66 -41.11
C SER A 295 7.89 -19.59 -39.59
N SER A 296 6.93 -20.12 -38.82
CA SER A 296 7.00 -20.17 -37.35
C SER A 296 8.19 -20.97 -36.82
N GLN A 297 8.77 -21.85 -37.63
CA GLN A 297 9.95 -22.66 -37.29
C GLN A 297 11.28 -22.01 -37.73
N SER A 298 11.27 -20.76 -38.17
CA SER A 298 12.50 -20.08 -38.61
C SER A 298 13.30 -19.53 -37.41
N PRO A 299 14.64 -19.60 -37.43
CA PRO A 299 15.50 -18.88 -36.47
C PRO A 299 15.21 -17.38 -36.38
N THR A 300 14.67 -16.80 -37.46
CA THR A 300 14.23 -15.39 -37.50
C THR A 300 13.08 -15.12 -36.52
N VAL A 301 12.19 -16.09 -36.32
CA VAL A 301 11.05 -15.98 -35.40
C VAL A 301 11.53 -16.09 -33.95
N GLU A 302 12.45 -16.99 -33.65
CA GLU A 302 13.07 -17.11 -32.33
C GLU A 302 13.78 -15.80 -31.94
N PHE A 303 14.60 -15.24 -32.85
CA PHE A 303 15.23 -13.94 -32.64
C PHE A 303 14.19 -12.82 -32.42
N LEU A 304 13.12 -12.80 -33.20
CA LEU A 304 12.05 -11.80 -33.06
C LEU A 304 11.37 -11.88 -31.70
N LEU A 305 11.06 -13.08 -31.21
CA LEU A 305 10.43 -13.29 -29.91
C LEU A 305 11.37 -12.88 -28.77
N ASN A 306 12.66 -13.21 -28.88
CA ASN A 306 13.68 -12.80 -27.90
C ASN A 306 13.86 -11.26 -27.85
N GLN A 307 13.87 -10.59 -29.01
CA GLN A 307 13.93 -9.13 -29.06
C GLN A 307 12.67 -8.47 -28.50
N LEU A 308 11.49 -9.03 -28.79
CA LEU A 308 10.24 -8.53 -28.21
C LEU A 308 10.19 -8.74 -26.70
N ALA A 309 10.69 -9.86 -26.19
CA ALA A 309 10.86 -10.09 -24.76
C ALA A 309 11.82 -9.07 -24.13
N ALA A 310 12.97 -8.83 -24.74
CA ALA A 310 13.93 -7.83 -24.28
C ALA A 310 13.32 -6.41 -24.21
N SER A 311 12.60 -5.99 -25.26
CA SER A 311 11.89 -4.70 -25.28
C SER A 311 10.74 -4.59 -24.28
N LEU A 312 10.18 -5.71 -23.81
CA LEU A 312 9.20 -5.70 -22.71
C LEU A 312 9.90 -5.57 -21.36
N HIS A 313 11.07 -6.20 -21.19
CA HIS A 313 11.89 -6.02 -19.99
C HIS A 313 12.37 -4.58 -19.81
N THR A 314 12.70 -3.85 -20.88
CA THR A 314 13.14 -2.44 -20.77
C THR A 314 12.07 -1.52 -20.19
N VAL A 315 10.80 -1.93 -20.26
CA VAL A 315 9.65 -1.22 -19.67
C VAL A 315 9.08 -1.94 -18.44
N SER A 316 9.90 -2.77 -17.78
CA SER A 316 9.57 -3.49 -16.55
C SER A 316 8.40 -4.47 -16.67
N ILE A 317 8.21 -5.05 -17.86
CA ILE A 317 7.23 -6.11 -18.10
C ILE A 317 7.99 -7.45 -18.19
N GLU A 318 7.59 -8.44 -17.39
CA GLU A 318 8.13 -9.80 -17.49
C GLU A 318 7.36 -10.60 -18.58
N PRO A 319 8.02 -10.98 -19.69
CA PRO A 319 7.41 -11.75 -20.74
C PRO A 319 7.60 -13.27 -20.55
N GLU A 320 6.68 -14.06 -21.07
CA GLU A 320 6.81 -15.51 -21.21
C GLU A 320 6.53 -15.89 -22.67
N ILE A 321 7.40 -16.70 -23.28
CA ILE A 321 7.16 -17.20 -24.63
C ILE A 321 6.13 -18.33 -24.55
N CYS A 322 5.05 -18.20 -25.32
CA CYS A 322 3.86 -19.02 -25.17
C CYS A 322 3.24 -19.37 -26.52
N ASP A 323 2.44 -20.44 -26.54
CA ASP A 323 1.56 -20.74 -27.67
C ASP A 323 0.38 -19.75 -27.73
N SER A 324 -0.08 -19.45 -28.94
CA SER A 324 -1.19 -18.52 -29.13
C SER A 324 -2.49 -19.00 -28.47
N GLY A 325 -3.24 -18.08 -27.83
CA GLY A 325 -4.57 -18.36 -27.29
C GLY A 325 -4.63 -18.59 -25.78
N GLN A 326 -3.58 -18.25 -25.04
CA GLN A 326 -3.59 -18.29 -23.58
C GLN A 326 -4.42 -17.15 -22.96
N ARG A 327 -4.84 -17.34 -21.70
CA ARG A 327 -5.54 -16.31 -20.90
C ARG A 327 -4.52 -15.26 -20.42
N GLY A 328 -4.95 -14.01 -20.27
CA GLY A 328 -4.09 -12.88 -19.89
C GLY A 328 -3.75 -11.94 -21.05
N ILE A 329 -2.69 -11.13 -20.88
CA ILE A 329 -2.20 -10.24 -21.93
C ILE A 329 -1.31 -11.04 -22.88
N GLN A 330 -1.67 -11.05 -24.16
CA GLN A 330 -0.92 -11.68 -25.23
C GLN A 330 -0.46 -10.64 -26.26
N VAL A 331 0.83 -10.63 -26.57
CA VAL A 331 1.42 -9.86 -27.67
C VAL A 331 1.75 -10.82 -28.81
N SER A 332 0.92 -10.82 -29.85
CA SER A 332 1.12 -11.62 -31.05
C SER A 332 1.89 -10.84 -32.09
N SER A 333 3.06 -11.33 -32.48
CA SER A 333 3.89 -10.74 -33.53
C SER A 333 3.62 -11.38 -34.89
N SER A 334 3.60 -10.58 -35.95
CA SER A 334 3.59 -11.02 -37.34
C SER A 334 4.62 -10.22 -38.12
N LEU A 335 5.52 -10.91 -38.81
CA LEU A 335 6.61 -10.30 -39.58
C LEU A 335 6.45 -10.60 -41.06
N ASN A 336 6.41 -9.56 -41.88
CA ASN A 336 6.42 -9.68 -43.33
C ASN A 336 7.73 -9.08 -43.88
N ILE A 337 8.51 -9.90 -44.59
CA ILE A 337 9.76 -9.47 -45.21
C ILE A 337 9.60 -9.46 -46.73
N LYS A 338 9.88 -8.33 -47.37
CA LYS A 338 9.94 -8.24 -48.84
C LYS A 338 11.39 -8.40 -49.30
N ARG A 339 11.65 -9.44 -50.08
CA ARG A 339 12.96 -9.76 -50.64
C ARG A 339 12.95 -9.57 -52.17
N ARG A 340 14.09 -9.22 -52.74
CA ARG A 340 14.35 -9.20 -54.18
C ARG A 340 15.51 -10.14 -54.48
N LYS A 341 15.33 -11.04 -55.44
CA LYS A 341 16.41 -11.90 -55.93
C LYS A 341 17.40 -11.06 -56.74
N THR A 342 18.69 -11.26 -56.48
CA THR A 342 19.84 -10.67 -57.19
C THR A 342 20.75 -11.80 -57.68
N GLU A 343 21.78 -11.47 -58.46
CA GLU A 343 22.77 -12.46 -58.94
C GLU A 343 23.51 -13.10 -57.76
N ASP A 344 23.82 -12.32 -56.72
CA ASP A 344 24.51 -12.78 -55.50
C ASP A 344 23.56 -13.28 -54.38
N GLY A 345 22.28 -13.56 -54.70
CA GLY A 345 21.32 -14.12 -53.73
C GLY A 345 20.04 -13.31 -53.55
N TYR A 346 19.74 -12.89 -52.31
CA TYR A 346 18.54 -12.11 -52.00
C TYR A 346 18.90 -10.84 -51.22
N VAL A 347 18.35 -9.72 -51.66
CA VAL A 347 18.39 -8.45 -50.93
C VAL A 347 17.05 -8.22 -50.22
N ILE A 348 17.11 -7.88 -48.94
CA ILE A 348 15.93 -7.47 -48.18
C ILE A 348 15.63 -6.01 -48.48
N LEU A 349 14.41 -5.74 -48.96
CA LEU A 349 13.98 -4.38 -49.32
C LEU A 349 13.28 -3.68 -48.15
N PHE A 350 12.50 -4.44 -47.38
CA PHE A 350 11.59 -3.89 -46.37
C PHE A 350 11.12 -4.98 -45.41
N ALA A 351 10.93 -4.62 -44.14
CA ALA A 351 10.25 -5.42 -43.14
C ALA A 351 9.09 -4.65 -42.49
N ASP A 352 7.97 -5.33 -42.31
CA ASP A 352 6.78 -4.84 -41.58
C ASP A 352 6.55 -5.75 -40.37
N LEU A 353 6.71 -5.19 -39.18
CA LEU A 353 6.37 -5.84 -37.92
C LEU A 353 5.01 -5.33 -37.47
N ASN A 354 4.07 -6.26 -37.28
CA ASN A 354 2.75 -5.98 -36.75
C ASN A 354 2.57 -6.73 -35.42
N LEU A 355 2.41 -5.98 -34.33
CA LEU A 355 2.16 -6.50 -32.99
C LEU A 355 0.70 -6.28 -32.64
N ILE A 356 -0.01 -7.37 -32.36
CA ILE A 356 -1.40 -7.36 -31.93
C ILE A 356 -1.40 -7.63 -30.43
N ILE A 357 -1.94 -6.69 -29.64
CA ILE A 357 -2.09 -6.87 -28.20
C ILE A 357 -3.52 -7.28 -27.91
N GLU A 358 -3.68 -8.41 -27.24
CA GLU A 358 -4.94 -8.99 -26.80
C GLU A 358 -4.93 -9.13 -25.27
N ASN A 359 -6.08 -8.96 -24.63
CA ASN A 359 -6.29 -9.31 -23.24
C ASN A 359 -7.47 -10.28 -23.18
N ASN A 360 -7.22 -11.51 -22.73
CA ASN A 360 -8.22 -12.59 -22.68
C ASN A 360 -8.93 -12.81 -24.02
N GLY A 361 -8.15 -12.84 -25.11
CA GLY A 361 -8.64 -13.02 -26.49
C GLY A 361 -9.34 -11.79 -27.09
N LYS A 362 -9.51 -10.70 -26.34
CA LYS A 362 -10.04 -9.44 -26.86
C LYS A 362 -8.90 -8.52 -27.28
N LYS A 363 -8.90 -8.11 -28.55
CA LYS A 363 -7.94 -7.14 -29.08
C LYS A 363 -8.06 -5.79 -28.38
N ILE A 364 -6.97 -5.33 -27.77
CA ILE A 364 -6.87 -4.04 -27.09
C ILE A 364 -5.98 -3.03 -27.81
N GLY A 365 -5.08 -3.50 -28.70
CA GLY A 365 -4.16 -2.62 -29.40
C GLY A 365 -3.56 -3.21 -30.66
N THR A 366 -2.95 -2.35 -31.47
CA THR A 366 -2.06 -2.76 -32.56
C THR A 366 -0.92 -1.76 -32.67
N VAL A 367 0.30 -2.26 -32.64
CA VAL A 367 1.51 -1.47 -32.85
C VAL A 367 2.18 -1.97 -34.12
N ARG A 368 2.61 -1.04 -34.97
CA ARG A 368 3.31 -1.36 -36.21
C ARG A 368 4.66 -0.67 -36.24
N SER A 369 5.67 -1.39 -36.70
CA SER A 369 6.99 -0.85 -36.97
C SER A 369 7.46 -1.29 -38.35
N LYS A 370 8.19 -0.40 -39.01
CA LYS A 370 8.59 -0.53 -40.41
C LYS A 370 10.06 -0.21 -40.55
N GLY A 371 10.80 -1.14 -41.12
CA GLY A 371 12.24 -1.04 -41.30
C GLY A 371 12.59 -1.10 -42.78
N ARG A 372 13.53 -0.27 -43.21
CA ARG A 372 14.14 -0.32 -44.54
C ARG A 372 15.65 -0.48 -44.39
N GLN A 373 16.23 -1.40 -45.16
CA GLN A 373 17.67 -1.58 -45.22
C GLN A 373 18.13 -1.48 -46.68
N SER A 374 19.20 -0.72 -46.89
CA SER A 374 19.97 -0.71 -48.12
C SER A 374 20.82 -1.98 -48.17
N ALA A 375 20.97 -2.56 -49.36
CA ALA A 375 21.66 -3.81 -49.67
C ALA A 375 22.73 -4.31 -48.67
N GLY A 376 22.59 -5.57 -48.26
CA GLY A 376 23.57 -6.33 -47.46
C GLY A 376 23.32 -7.83 -47.60
N GLN A 377 24.35 -8.66 -47.34
CA GLN A 377 24.24 -10.12 -47.37
C GLN A 377 23.26 -10.64 -46.31
N MET A 378 22.63 -11.79 -46.61
CA MET A 378 21.34 -12.21 -46.04
C MET A 378 21.34 -12.49 -44.53
N ASP A 379 22.46 -12.97 -43.99
CA ASP A 379 22.52 -13.48 -42.62
C ASP A 379 22.67 -12.35 -41.59
N ASP A 380 23.52 -11.35 -41.86
CA ASP A 380 23.64 -10.16 -40.99
C ASP A 380 22.54 -9.11 -41.26
N ALA A 381 22.04 -9.01 -42.49
CA ALA A 381 21.05 -8.02 -42.86
C ALA A 381 19.67 -8.28 -42.24
N THR A 382 19.35 -9.52 -41.86
CA THR A 382 18.07 -9.82 -41.21
C THR A 382 18.07 -9.35 -39.75
N SER A 383 19.13 -9.66 -38.99
CA SER A 383 19.26 -9.27 -37.58
C SER A 383 19.31 -7.75 -37.40
N LEU A 384 20.14 -7.06 -38.20
CA LEU A 384 20.23 -5.60 -38.20
C LEU A 384 18.92 -4.91 -38.57
N LEU A 385 18.14 -5.51 -39.48
CA LEU A 385 16.83 -4.99 -39.84
C LEU A 385 15.82 -5.18 -38.71
N LEU A 386 15.87 -6.34 -38.03
CA LEU A 386 14.99 -6.63 -36.90
C LEU A 386 15.26 -5.70 -35.72
N GLU A 387 16.53 -5.43 -35.39
CA GLU A 387 16.89 -4.43 -34.36
C GLU A 387 16.29 -3.06 -34.67
N LYS A 388 16.32 -2.63 -35.94
CA LYS A 388 15.70 -1.36 -36.38
C LYS A 388 14.18 -1.32 -36.25
N LEU A 389 13.51 -2.46 -36.11
CA LEU A 389 12.07 -2.51 -35.87
C LEU A 389 11.73 -2.21 -34.41
N PHE A 390 12.62 -2.49 -33.47
CA PHE A 390 12.43 -2.26 -32.04
C PHE A 390 13.00 -0.89 -31.64
N THR A 391 12.21 0.16 -31.88
CA THR A 391 12.56 1.53 -31.51
C THR A 391 12.02 1.88 -30.12
N PRO A 392 12.61 2.87 -29.42
CA PRO A 392 12.04 3.36 -28.15
C PRO A 392 10.57 3.81 -28.28
N GLU A 393 10.17 4.30 -29.45
CA GLU A 393 8.77 4.65 -29.74
C GLU A 393 7.86 3.42 -29.79
N LEU A 394 8.34 2.29 -30.34
CA LEU A 394 7.64 1.01 -30.30
C LEU A 394 7.45 0.54 -28.84
N GLU A 395 8.53 0.60 -28.04
CA GLU A 395 8.53 0.20 -26.63
C GLU A 395 7.54 1.02 -25.80
N GLN A 396 7.55 2.35 -25.98
CA GLN A 396 6.58 3.23 -25.33
C GLN A 396 5.13 2.92 -25.74
N LYS A 397 4.89 2.64 -27.03
CA LYS A 397 3.55 2.25 -27.51
C LYS A 397 3.10 0.91 -26.94
N LEU A 398 4.02 -0.06 -26.82
CA LEU A 398 3.75 -1.35 -26.18
C LEU A 398 3.40 -1.16 -24.71
N ALA A 399 4.23 -0.42 -23.96
CA ALA A 399 3.98 -0.08 -22.56
C ALA A 399 2.63 0.64 -22.40
N LYS A 400 2.29 1.57 -23.30
CA LYS A 400 1.00 2.27 -23.31
C LYS A 400 -0.19 1.30 -23.36
N TYR A 401 -0.15 0.34 -24.27
CA TYR A 401 -1.26 -0.61 -24.45
C TYR A 401 -1.31 -1.68 -23.35
N ILE A 402 -0.15 -2.12 -22.86
CA ILE A 402 -0.05 -3.20 -21.87
C ILE A 402 -0.31 -2.66 -20.45
N LEU A 403 0.36 -1.57 -20.08
CA LEU A 403 0.27 -0.96 -18.74
C LEU A 403 -0.91 0.02 -18.61
N GLY A 404 -1.61 0.32 -19.72
CA GLY A 404 -2.76 1.23 -19.72
C GLY A 404 -2.42 2.68 -19.32
N ILE A 405 -1.15 3.08 -19.40
CA ILE A 405 -0.67 4.44 -19.11
C ILE A 405 -1.24 5.38 -20.19
N ARG A 406 -1.90 6.48 -19.80
CA ARG A 406 -2.53 7.41 -20.74
C ARG A 406 -1.57 8.46 -21.27
#